data_AF-A0AAE1XK42-F1
#
_entry.id   AF-A0AAE1XK42-F1
#
_cell.length_a   1.000
_cell.length_b   1.000
_cell.length_c   1.000
_cell.angle_alpha   90.00
_cell.angle_beta   90.00
_cell.angle_gamma   90.00
#
_symmetry.space_group_name_H-M   'P 1'
#
loop_
_entity.id
_entity.type
_entity.pdbx_description
1 polymer ?
#
loop_
_entity_poly.entity_id
_entity_poly.type
_entity_poly.pdbx_seq_one_letter_code
_entity_poly.pdbx_strand_id
1 'polypeptide(L)'
;MKMAAESLRPGFFNEAQFKNRGNFSSYYPKIPASASFSSRASRASQEPLDDDKNKFYKELGMFSLRKRIEDSILRAQMLAPTALELEEAKHVNQEEVVRDYDLWDDLSKTNEILIKLADSAKVVDTLRDLKYKAEEAKLITELAEMDAINYALFKQAYSASLDVNKFLDKYEMSKLLKGPYDMQGACITLESRHGDVYSERWVGQLTQMYVKWAERQGHAGRIVEKCPSNNGGLRSATIELEFRFAYGYLSGERGVHTVIRTSENNGVHLEATLASVDVIPLFIESSPELSIDDEDILVSYPSHCEDSPRRTSPAVHVQHIPTGLEVRSTGERSRFANKVKALNRLKAKLLVLLMDQGLSSVKSIEKGAVSAVSSRETRKYALRPSKMVHDLKSGVQLPDVNGVLNGNLDPLIAAHINSRQTSICQ
;
A
#
# COMPACT_ATOMS: atom_id res chain seq x y z
N MET A 1 -22.70 -4.00 54.08
CA MET A 1 -21.95 -4.55 55.24
C MET A 1 -20.51 -4.05 55.13
N LYS A 2 -20.08 -3.24 56.12
CA LYS A 2 -18.71 -2.83 56.55
C LYS A 2 -17.61 -2.70 55.48
N MET A 3 -17.18 -1.48 55.13
CA MET A 3 -16.14 -0.67 55.81
C MET A 3 -14.76 -1.35 55.91
N ALA A 4 -13.76 -0.77 55.24
CA ALA A 4 -12.52 -0.28 55.88
C ALA A 4 -11.72 0.59 54.90
N ALA A 5 -11.39 1.79 55.35
CA ALA A 5 -10.49 2.76 54.76
C ALA A 5 -9.36 3.02 55.77
N GLU A 6 -8.13 3.25 55.32
CA GLU A 6 -6.98 3.84 56.04
C GLU A 6 -5.77 3.81 55.09
N SER A 7 -4.79 4.70 55.03
CA SER A 7 -4.59 6.10 55.44
C SER A 7 -3.16 6.50 54.99
N LEU A 8 -3.03 7.66 54.34
CA LEU A 8 -1.88 8.61 54.22
C LEU A 8 -0.85 8.52 55.38
N ARG A 9 0.49 8.75 55.32
CA ARG A 9 1.46 9.66 54.60
C ARG A 9 2.88 9.44 55.30
N PRO A 10 3.95 10.28 55.20
CA PRO A 10 4.77 10.82 54.08
C PRO A 10 6.34 10.81 54.33
N GLY A 11 7.15 11.33 53.39
CA GLY A 11 8.55 11.81 53.58
C GLY A 11 9.64 10.89 52.96
N PHE A 12 10.68 11.33 52.24
CA PHE A 12 11.50 12.54 52.34
C PHE A 12 12.20 12.91 51.01
N PHE A 13 12.39 14.23 50.84
CA PHE A 13 13.32 15.03 50.03
C PHE A 13 14.63 14.39 49.52
N ASN A 14 15.04 14.75 48.29
CA ASN A 14 16.17 15.67 48.10
C ASN A 14 16.26 16.25 46.66
N GLU A 15 16.22 17.60 46.61
CA GLU A 15 16.62 18.46 45.50
C GLU A 15 18.15 18.62 45.48
N ALA A 16 18.75 18.70 44.29
CA ALA A 16 19.97 19.43 43.90
C ALA A 16 20.35 18.92 42.48
N GLN A 17 20.63 19.68 41.43
CA GLN A 17 21.21 21.01 41.30
C GLN A 17 20.77 21.66 39.98
N PHE A 18 20.32 22.92 40.05
CA PHE A 18 20.32 23.88 38.95
C PHE A 18 21.51 24.81 39.17
N LYS A 19 22.41 24.95 38.18
CA LYS A 19 23.22 26.15 37.86
C LYS A 19 24.26 25.83 36.78
N ASN A 20 24.11 26.39 35.59
CA ASN A 20 25.09 27.35 35.09
C ASN A 20 24.62 28.01 33.78
N ARG A 21 24.41 29.33 33.86
CA ARG A 21 24.37 30.25 32.72
C ARG A 21 25.81 30.58 32.34
N GLY A 22 26.09 30.58 31.04
CA GLY A 22 27.34 31.10 30.47
C GLY A 22 27.07 31.68 29.09
N ASN A 23 26.91 33.00 29.03
CA ASN A 23 26.98 33.81 27.81
C ASN A 23 28.38 33.71 27.19
N PHE A 24 28.50 33.50 25.87
CA PHE A 24 29.55 34.07 25.00
C PHE A 24 29.07 33.91 23.54
N SER A 25 28.56 34.98 22.92
CA SER A 25 29.29 35.95 22.11
C SER A 25 29.70 35.43 20.71
N SER A 26 29.02 36.03 19.74
CA SER A 26 29.25 36.12 18.29
C SER A 26 30.67 35.89 17.76
N TYR A 27 30.77 35.06 16.71
CA TYR A 27 31.86 35.10 15.74
C TYR A 27 31.27 35.12 14.31
N TYR A 28 31.18 36.31 13.72
CA TYR A 28 31.16 36.51 12.27
C TYR A 28 32.50 37.14 11.87
N PRO A 29 33.17 36.68 10.80
CA PRO A 29 34.42 37.27 10.35
C PRO A 29 34.16 38.62 9.66
N LYS A 30 34.96 39.61 10.03
CA LYS A 30 35.01 40.96 9.46
C LYS A 30 35.58 40.93 8.04
N ILE A 31 34.88 41.53 7.08
CA ILE A 31 35.39 41.88 5.75
C ILE A 31 35.86 43.35 5.78
N PRO A 32 37.04 43.72 5.29
CA PRO A 32 37.54 45.09 5.36
C PRO A 32 36.92 46.00 4.28
N ALA A 33 36.66 47.25 4.67
CA ALA A 33 36.17 48.32 3.81
C ALA A 33 37.33 49.06 3.11
N SER A 34 37.25 49.17 1.78
CA SER A 34 37.75 50.25 0.91
C SER A 34 37.20 49.94 -0.50
N ALA A 35 36.75 50.85 -1.36
CA ALA A 35 37.02 52.27 -1.50
C ALA A 35 35.78 53.00 -2.06
N SER A 36 35.71 54.29 -1.72
CA SER A 36 34.78 55.28 -2.23
C SER A 36 35.00 55.58 -3.72
N PHE A 37 33.93 55.51 -4.52
CA PHE A 37 33.79 56.31 -5.73
C PHE A 37 32.42 56.99 -5.71
N SER A 38 32.44 58.32 -5.62
CA SER A 38 31.26 59.15 -5.82
C SER A 38 31.01 59.33 -7.32
N SER A 39 29.79 59.13 -7.79
CA SER A 39 29.17 60.07 -8.72
C SER A 39 27.68 59.78 -8.93
N ARG A 40 26.90 60.84 -8.74
CA ARG A 40 25.58 61.14 -9.30
C ARG A 40 24.37 60.31 -8.86
N ALA A 41 23.57 60.99 -8.03
CA ALA A 41 22.15 60.77 -7.90
C ALA A 41 21.44 60.87 -9.26
N SER A 42 20.72 59.82 -9.62
CA SER A 42 19.56 59.86 -10.49
C SER A 42 18.41 59.25 -9.71
N ARG A 43 17.51 60.10 -9.25
CA ARG A 43 16.26 59.75 -8.59
C ARG A 43 15.35 59.13 -9.65
N ALA A 44 15.44 57.83 -9.85
CA ALA A 44 14.51 57.07 -10.69
C ALA A 44 13.38 56.56 -9.79
N SER A 45 12.19 57.09 -10.03
CA SER A 45 10.93 56.64 -9.46
C SER A 45 10.82 55.12 -9.59
N GLN A 46 10.73 54.40 -8.47
CA GLN A 46 10.27 53.01 -8.49
C GLN A 46 8.78 53.03 -8.81
N GLU A 47 8.42 52.70 -10.06
CA GLU A 47 7.06 52.31 -10.42
C GLU A 47 6.75 50.93 -9.78
N PRO A 48 5.54 50.71 -9.23
CA PRO A 48 5.16 49.42 -8.65
C PRO A 48 4.67 48.49 -9.77
N LEU A 49 5.59 47.85 -10.50
CA LEU A 49 5.25 46.94 -11.63
C LEU A 49 5.24 45.45 -11.25
N ASP A 50 5.51 45.09 -10.00
CA ASP A 50 5.58 43.69 -9.55
C ASP A 50 4.30 43.17 -8.88
N ASP A 51 3.35 44.03 -8.48
CA ASP A 51 2.14 43.59 -7.77
C ASP A 51 1.06 43.06 -8.73
N ASP A 52 0.93 43.65 -9.93
CA ASP A 52 -0.03 43.22 -10.96
C ASP A 52 0.32 41.86 -11.57
N LYS A 53 1.62 41.56 -11.77
CA LYS A 53 2.05 40.22 -12.20
C LYS A 53 1.72 39.19 -11.13
N ASN A 54 1.96 39.51 -9.86
CA ASN A 54 1.67 38.63 -8.73
C ASN A 54 0.16 38.38 -8.55
N LYS A 55 -0.66 39.40 -8.83
CA LYS A 55 -2.12 39.29 -8.88
C LYS A 55 -2.61 38.45 -10.06
N PHE A 56 -2.03 38.63 -11.24
CA PHE A 56 -2.33 37.84 -12.43
C PHE A 56 -1.93 36.36 -12.27
N TYR A 57 -0.76 36.06 -11.69
CA TYR A 57 -0.36 34.67 -11.37
C TYR A 57 -1.23 34.04 -10.28
N LYS A 58 -1.70 34.84 -9.30
CA LYS A 58 -2.71 34.39 -8.32
C LYS A 58 -4.05 34.12 -8.99
N GLU A 59 -4.53 34.99 -9.87
CA GLU A 59 -5.78 34.80 -10.61
C GLU A 59 -5.72 33.61 -11.56
N LEU A 60 -4.63 33.40 -12.31
CA LEU A 60 -4.43 32.20 -13.14
C LEU A 60 -4.32 30.92 -12.31
N GLY A 61 -3.62 30.97 -11.18
CA GLY A 61 -3.55 29.86 -10.24
C GLY A 61 -4.92 29.50 -9.68
N MET A 62 -5.72 30.51 -9.31
CA MET A 62 -7.08 30.34 -8.78
C MET A 62 -8.04 29.84 -9.85
N PHE A 63 -7.95 30.30 -11.10
CA PHE A 63 -8.73 29.78 -12.22
C PHE A 63 -8.44 28.29 -12.45
N SER A 64 -7.16 27.91 -12.46
CA SER A 64 -6.74 26.52 -12.63
C SER A 64 -7.24 25.62 -11.49
N LEU A 65 -7.22 26.12 -10.26
CA LEU A 65 -7.73 25.40 -9.09
C LEU A 65 -9.26 25.29 -9.10
N ARG A 66 -9.96 26.37 -9.46
CA ARG A 66 -11.42 26.40 -9.57
C ARG A 66 -11.90 25.40 -10.60
N LYS A 67 -11.28 25.39 -11.78
CA LYS A 67 -11.59 24.40 -12.81
C LYS A 67 -11.42 22.96 -12.31
N ARG A 68 -10.36 22.68 -11.55
CA ARG A 68 -10.17 21.33 -10.95
C ARG A 68 -11.25 20.96 -9.93
N ILE A 69 -11.74 21.92 -9.17
CA ILE A 69 -12.85 21.72 -8.24
C ILE A 69 -14.13 21.46 -9.03
N GLU A 70 -14.44 22.28 -10.03
CA GLU A 70 -15.60 22.10 -10.92
C GLU A 70 -15.58 20.73 -11.62
N ASP A 71 -14.43 20.32 -12.19
CA ASP A 71 -14.25 19.02 -12.83
C ASP A 71 -14.51 17.87 -11.85
N SER A 72 -14.04 17.98 -10.61
CA SER A 72 -14.27 16.98 -9.56
C SER A 72 -15.74 16.87 -9.15
N ILE A 73 -16.42 18.02 -9.06
CA ILE A 73 -17.83 18.11 -8.71
C ILE A 73 -18.68 17.51 -9.83
N LEU A 74 -18.36 17.85 -11.08
CA LEU A 74 -19.03 17.28 -12.25
C LEU A 74 -18.88 15.76 -12.28
N ARG A 75 -17.67 15.25 -12.07
CA ARG A 75 -17.42 13.81 -11.98
C ARG A 75 -18.23 13.15 -10.86
N ALA A 76 -18.26 13.75 -9.67
CA ALA A 76 -19.05 13.26 -8.56
C ALA A 76 -20.55 13.26 -8.86
N GLN A 77 -21.08 14.32 -9.48
CA GLN A 77 -22.50 14.40 -9.86
C GLN A 77 -22.90 13.36 -10.90
N MET A 78 -22.01 13.02 -11.84
CA MET A 78 -22.30 12.00 -12.84
C MET A 78 -22.24 10.58 -12.26
N LEU A 79 -21.27 10.28 -11.40
CA LEU A 79 -20.98 8.91 -10.98
C LEU A 79 -21.58 8.54 -9.63
N ALA A 80 -21.59 9.46 -8.66
CA ALA A 80 -22.00 9.15 -7.30
C ALA A 80 -23.48 8.75 -7.18
N PRO A 81 -24.46 9.37 -7.89
CA PRO A 81 -25.85 8.97 -7.79
C PRO A 81 -26.09 7.55 -8.31
N THR A 82 -25.57 7.22 -9.49
CA THR A 82 -25.69 5.88 -10.06
C THR A 82 -24.96 4.84 -9.21
N ALA A 83 -23.79 5.18 -8.68
CA ALA A 83 -23.07 4.33 -7.74
C ALA A 83 -23.88 4.08 -6.46
N LEU A 84 -24.47 5.12 -5.88
CA LEU A 84 -25.27 5.05 -4.66
C LEU A 84 -26.49 4.16 -4.86
N GLU A 85 -27.25 4.37 -5.94
CA GLU A 85 -28.45 3.55 -6.25
C GLU A 85 -28.10 2.06 -6.38
N LEU A 86 -26.99 1.74 -7.06
CA LEU A 86 -26.54 0.35 -7.22
C LEU A 86 -26.11 -0.29 -5.90
N GLU A 87 -25.42 0.45 -5.03
CA GLU A 87 -24.97 -0.08 -3.74
C GLU A 87 -26.10 -0.14 -2.71
N GLU A 88 -27.06 0.79 -2.74
CA GLU A 88 -28.27 0.73 -1.92
C GLU A 88 -29.14 -0.47 -2.31
N ALA A 89 -29.33 -0.73 -3.61
CA ALA A 89 -30.03 -1.93 -4.06
C ALA A 89 -29.34 -3.23 -3.59
N LYS A 90 -28.00 -3.27 -3.62
CA LYS A 90 -27.25 -4.42 -3.09
C LYS A 90 -27.39 -4.56 -1.58
N HIS A 91 -27.36 -3.45 -0.85
CA HIS A 91 -27.56 -3.45 0.59
C HIS A 91 -28.94 -3.99 0.96
N VAL A 92 -30.01 -3.54 0.29
CA VAL A 92 -31.37 -4.06 0.48
C VAL A 92 -31.44 -5.55 0.20
N ASN A 93 -30.86 -6.04 -0.90
CA ASN A 93 -30.82 -7.48 -1.19
C ASN A 93 -30.11 -8.27 -0.08
N GLN A 94 -29.05 -7.72 0.52
CA GLN A 94 -28.36 -8.37 1.64
C GLN A 94 -29.18 -8.35 2.93
N GLU A 95 -29.93 -7.28 3.19
CA GLU A 95 -30.89 -7.23 4.30
C GLU A 95 -31.99 -8.29 4.14
N GLU A 96 -32.51 -8.48 2.92
CA GLU A 96 -33.48 -9.54 2.63
C GLU A 96 -32.89 -10.93 2.92
N VAL A 97 -31.66 -11.21 2.47
CA VAL A 97 -30.96 -12.47 2.79
C VAL A 97 -30.81 -12.66 4.31
N VAL A 98 -30.49 -11.61 5.07
CA VAL A 98 -30.38 -11.69 6.54
C VAL A 98 -31.74 -11.94 7.19
N ARG A 99 -32.84 -11.43 6.63
CA ARG A 99 -34.20 -11.66 7.14
C ARG A 99 -34.68 -13.08 6.91
N ASP A 100 -34.35 -13.65 5.75
CA ASP A 100 -34.80 -14.98 5.34
C ASP A 100 -33.90 -16.11 5.89
N TYR A 101 -32.64 -15.80 6.22
CA TYR A 101 -31.68 -16.78 6.70
C TYR A 101 -31.72 -16.94 8.22
N ASP A 102 -31.85 -18.17 8.70
CA ASP A 102 -31.79 -18.48 10.12
C ASP A 102 -30.32 -18.46 10.59
N LEU A 103 -29.92 -17.36 11.25
CA LEU A 103 -28.54 -17.06 11.64
C LEU A 103 -27.92 -18.08 12.63
N TRP A 104 -28.73 -19.03 13.12
CA TRP A 104 -28.30 -20.04 14.09
C TRP A 104 -27.90 -21.37 13.44
N ASP A 105 -28.18 -21.58 12.15
CA ASP A 105 -27.91 -22.85 11.47
C ASP A 105 -26.41 -23.08 11.18
N ASP A 106 -25.71 -22.06 10.67
CA ASP A 106 -24.28 -22.13 10.34
C ASP A 106 -23.58 -20.84 10.75
N LEU A 107 -22.78 -20.91 11.81
CA LEU A 107 -22.05 -19.76 12.34
C LEU A 107 -21.03 -19.20 11.33
N SER A 108 -20.45 -20.05 10.47
CA SER A 108 -19.45 -19.61 9.49
C SER A 108 -20.10 -18.78 8.39
N LYS A 109 -21.20 -19.30 7.82
CA LYS A 109 -21.98 -18.57 6.80
C LYS A 109 -22.63 -17.31 7.36
N THR A 110 -23.10 -17.37 8.60
CA THR A 110 -23.67 -16.21 9.30
C THR A 110 -22.67 -15.07 9.40
N ASN A 111 -21.43 -15.37 9.81
CA ASN A 111 -20.37 -14.35 9.87
C ASN A 111 -20.09 -13.75 8.49
N GLU A 112 -19.99 -14.58 7.44
CA GLU A 112 -19.79 -14.09 6.07
C GLU A 112 -20.92 -13.17 5.59
N ILE A 113 -22.19 -13.51 5.88
CA ILE A 113 -23.35 -12.69 5.50
C ILE A 113 -23.33 -11.36 6.25
N LEU A 114 -23.10 -11.37 7.57
CA LEU A 114 -23.06 -10.17 8.38
C LEU A 114 -21.91 -9.23 7.99
N ILE A 115 -20.75 -9.78 7.63
CA ILE A 115 -19.61 -9.00 7.16
C ILE A 115 -19.91 -8.36 5.81
N LYS A 116 -20.54 -9.10 4.88
CA LYS A 116 -20.99 -8.55 3.59
C LYS A 116 -21.98 -7.40 3.77
N LEU A 117 -22.92 -7.51 4.71
CA LEU A 117 -23.87 -6.45 5.07
C LEU A 117 -23.16 -5.23 5.67
N ALA A 118 -22.27 -5.45 6.63
CA ALA A 118 -21.52 -4.36 7.26
C ALA A 118 -20.64 -3.61 6.25
N ASP A 119 -20.07 -4.33 5.27
CA ASP A 119 -19.26 -3.72 4.22
C ASP A 119 -20.10 -2.92 3.21
N SER A 120 -21.26 -3.43 2.79
CA SER A 120 -22.13 -2.67 1.90
C SER A 120 -22.68 -1.41 2.58
N ALA A 121 -23.02 -1.49 3.88
CA ALA A 121 -23.44 -0.33 4.67
C ALA A 121 -22.36 0.75 4.70
N LYS A 122 -21.09 0.38 4.97
CA LYS A 122 -19.97 1.33 4.93
C LYS A 122 -19.80 1.99 3.55
N VAL A 123 -19.96 1.23 2.47
CA VAL A 123 -19.85 1.77 1.10
C VAL A 123 -20.97 2.77 0.83
N VAL A 124 -22.20 2.44 1.22
CA VAL A 124 -23.36 3.34 1.08
C VAL A 124 -23.17 4.63 1.89
N ASP A 125 -22.75 4.51 3.16
CA ASP A 125 -22.52 5.67 4.02
C ASP A 125 -21.39 6.58 3.48
N THR A 126 -20.29 5.99 3.01
CA THR A 126 -19.20 6.77 2.40
C THR A 126 -19.61 7.44 1.08
N LEU A 127 -20.50 6.84 0.28
CA LEU A 127 -21.06 7.46 -0.91
C LEU A 127 -22.01 8.62 -0.56
N ARG A 128 -22.81 8.49 0.50
CA ARG A 128 -23.66 9.57 1.01
C ARG A 128 -22.83 10.75 1.51
N ASP A 129 -21.77 10.47 2.28
CA ASP A 129 -20.83 11.49 2.75
C ASP A 129 -20.13 12.19 1.58
N LEU A 130 -19.77 11.45 0.53
CA LEU A 130 -19.16 12.02 -0.67
C LEU A 130 -20.13 12.96 -1.40
N LYS A 131 -21.39 12.55 -1.53
CA LYS A 131 -22.42 13.40 -2.13
C LYS A 131 -22.57 14.71 -1.37
N TYR A 132 -22.62 14.64 -0.04
CA TYR A 132 -22.66 15.83 0.82
C TYR A 132 -21.42 16.73 0.61
N LYS A 133 -20.21 16.16 0.61
CA LYS A 133 -18.97 16.92 0.37
C LYS A 133 -18.93 17.56 -1.01
N ALA A 134 -19.46 16.90 -2.04
CA ALA A 134 -19.53 17.44 -3.40
C ALA A 134 -20.54 18.60 -3.49
N GLU A 135 -21.68 18.51 -2.81
CA GLU A 135 -22.66 19.59 -2.69
C GLU A 135 -22.09 20.78 -1.92
N GLU A 136 -21.40 20.53 -0.79
CA GLU A 136 -20.71 21.57 -0.03
C GLU A 136 -19.63 22.29 -0.87
N ALA A 137 -18.79 21.54 -1.58
CA ALA A 137 -17.76 22.11 -2.46
C ALA A 137 -18.38 22.95 -3.59
N LYS A 138 -19.53 22.54 -4.12
CA LYS A 138 -20.29 23.31 -5.11
C LYS A 138 -20.79 24.63 -4.54
N LEU A 139 -21.45 24.61 -3.39
CA LEU A 139 -21.95 25.81 -2.72
C LEU A 139 -20.81 26.78 -2.39
N ILE A 140 -19.67 26.27 -1.91
CA ILE A 140 -18.49 27.11 -1.65
C ILE A 140 -17.97 27.76 -2.93
N THR A 141 -18.00 27.04 -4.06
CA THR A 141 -17.57 27.57 -5.35
C THR A 141 -18.52 28.66 -5.84
N GLU A 142 -19.83 28.46 -5.74
CA GLU A 142 -20.85 29.45 -6.09
C GLU A 142 -20.75 30.72 -5.21
N LEU A 143 -20.52 30.56 -3.90
CA LEU A 143 -20.31 31.70 -2.99
C LEU A 143 -19.01 32.45 -3.29
N ALA A 144 -17.96 31.75 -3.75
CA ALA A 144 -16.70 32.37 -4.13
C ALA A 144 -16.82 33.24 -5.39
N GLU A 145 -17.79 32.96 -6.27
CA GLU A 145 -18.09 33.78 -7.46
C GLU A 145 -18.73 35.13 -7.11
N MET A 146 -19.34 35.24 -5.93
CA MET A 146 -20.05 36.44 -5.46
C MET A 146 -19.12 37.45 -4.74
N ASP A 147 -17.81 37.41 -5.02
CA ASP A 147 -16.76 38.31 -4.50
C ASP A 147 -16.55 38.33 -2.96
N ALA A 148 -16.97 37.28 -2.25
CA ALA A 148 -16.58 37.04 -0.86
C ALA A 148 -15.27 36.21 -0.81
N ILE A 149 -14.13 36.81 -1.14
CA ILE A 149 -12.82 36.12 -1.17
C ILE A 149 -12.40 35.73 0.25
N ASN A 150 -12.89 34.60 0.72
CA ASN A 150 -12.35 33.91 1.89
C ASN A 150 -11.49 32.75 1.39
N TYR A 151 -10.20 33.02 1.20
CA TYR A 151 -9.20 32.03 0.76
C TYR A 151 -9.24 30.73 1.59
N ALA A 152 -9.66 30.80 2.86
CA ALA A 152 -9.83 29.62 3.71
C ALA A 152 -10.95 28.69 3.21
N LEU A 153 -12.11 29.24 2.81
CA LEU A 153 -13.22 28.45 2.26
C LEU A 153 -12.82 27.80 0.93
N PHE A 154 -12.12 28.53 0.07
CA PHE A 154 -11.64 27.97 -1.19
C PHE A 154 -10.64 26.82 -0.98
N LYS A 155 -9.74 26.95 0.00
CA LYS A 155 -8.82 25.88 0.37
C LYS A 155 -9.57 24.64 0.89
N GLN A 156 -10.65 24.84 1.65
CA GLN A 156 -11.52 23.76 2.11
C GLN A 156 -12.21 23.04 0.94
N ALA A 157 -12.79 23.79 0.00
CA ALA A 157 -13.38 23.22 -1.21
C ALA A 157 -12.35 22.46 -2.05
N TYR A 158 -11.12 22.98 -2.16
CA TYR A 158 -10.04 22.28 -2.84
C TYR A 158 -9.66 20.97 -2.13
N SER A 159 -9.51 20.96 -0.80
CA SER A 159 -9.26 19.70 -0.09
C SER A 159 -10.38 18.69 -0.25
N ALA A 160 -11.65 19.15 -0.17
CA ALA A 160 -12.80 18.29 -0.41
C ALA A 160 -12.79 17.70 -1.82
N SER A 161 -12.48 18.51 -2.84
CA SER A 161 -12.36 18.06 -4.25
C SER A 161 -11.32 16.96 -4.45
N LEU A 162 -10.19 17.05 -3.73
CA LEU A 162 -9.14 16.03 -3.78
C LEU A 162 -9.58 14.73 -3.12
N ASP A 163 -10.28 14.81 -1.99
CA ASP A 163 -10.77 13.64 -1.26
C ASP A 163 -11.89 12.94 -2.05
N VAL A 164 -12.80 13.71 -2.66
CA VAL A 164 -13.85 13.20 -3.56
C VAL A 164 -13.22 12.45 -4.74
N ASN A 165 -12.25 13.05 -5.43
CA ASN A 165 -11.58 12.39 -6.56
C ASN A 165 -10.87 11.09 -6.12
N LYS A 166 -10.10 11.13 -5.03
CA LYS A 166 -9.40 9.94 -4.52
C LYS A 166 -10.36 8.81 -4.18
N PHE A 167 -11.51 9.13 -3.58
CA PHE A 167 -12.51 8.12 -3.27
C PHE A 167 -13.14 7.56 -4.55
N LEU A 168 -13.53 8.41 -5.50
CA LEU A 168 -14.10 7.96 -6.77
C LEU A 168 -13.12 7.07 -7.54
N ASP A 169 -11.83 7.43 -7.59
CA ASP A 169 -10.79 6.61 -8.20
C ASP A 169 -10.73 5.23 -7.52
N LYS A 170 -10.70 5.16 -6.18
CA LYS A 170 -10.71 3.89 -5.44
C LYS A 170 -11.99 3.09 -5.67
N TYR A 171 -13.14 3.76 -5.71
CA TYR A 171 -14.43 3.13 -5.92
C TYR A 171 -14.51 2.52 -7.32
N GLU A 172 -14.19 3.28 -8.36
CA GLU A 172 -14.12 2.81 -9.75
C GLU A 172 -13.19 1.60 -9.87
N MET A 173 -11.97 1.71 -9.33
CA MET A 173 -10.99 0.60 -9.33
C MET A 173 -11.55 -0.64 -8.63
N SER A 174 -12.23 -0.48 -7.49
CA SER A 174 -12.87 -1.61 -6.80
C SER A 174 -13.94 -2.32 -7.63
N LYS A 175 -14.63 -1.59 -8.54
CA LYS A 175 -15.60 -2.19 -9.47
C LYS A 175 -14.96 -2.89 -10.65
N LEU A 176 -13.71 -2.54 -10.98
CA LEU A 176 -12.93 -3.23 -12.00
C LEU A 176 -12.42 -4.59 -11.53
N LEU A 177 -12.27 -4.77 -10.21
CA LEU A 177 -11.83 -5.99 -9.54
C LEU A 177 -12.96 -7.03 -9.45
N LYS A 178 -13.11 -7.84 -10.51
CA LYS A 178 -14.14 -8.88 -10.63
C LYS A 178 -13.60 -10.32 -10.56
N GLY A 179 -12.31 -10.50 -10.27
CA GLY A 179 -11.70 -11.81 -10.11
C GLY A 179 -12.22 -12.56 -8.88
N PRO A 180 -12.13 -13.90 -8.87
CA PRO A 180 -12.72 -14.73 -7.81
C PRO A 180 -12.12 -14.46 -6.43
N TYR A 181 -10.84 -14.11 -6.38
CA TYR A 181 -10.11 -13.83 -5.13
C TYR A 181 -9.79 -12.35 -4.94
N ASP A 182 -10.24 -11.47 -5.85
CA ASP A 182 -9.84 -10.07 -5.83
C ASP A 182 -10.26 -9.36 -4.54
N MET A 183 -11.37 -9.79 -3.92
CA MET A 183 -11.88 -9.22 -2.66
C MET A 183 -11.06 -9.61 -1.42
N GLN A 184 -10.25 -10.65 -1.50
CA GLN A 184 -9.52 -11.20 -0.35
C GLN A 184 -8.37 -10.28 0.09
N GLY A 185 -7.89 -10.52 1.32
CA GLY A 185 -6.63 -9.94 1.79
C GLY A 185 -5.44 -10.40 0.93
N ALA A 186 -4.27 -9.83 1.12
CA ALA A 186 -3.05 -10.24 0.41
C ALA A 186 -1.98 -10.74 1.36
N CYS A 187 -1.29 -11.81 0.98
CA CYS A 187 -0.04 -12.22 1.59
C CYS A 187 1.07 -12.06 0.54
N ILE A 188 2.06 -11.22 0.87
CA ILE A 188 3.20 -10.92 0.00
C ILE A 188 4.41 -11.64 0.59
N THR A 189 5.03 -12.52 -0.18
CA THR A 189 6.30 -13.17 0.18
C THR A 189 7.40 -12.63 -0.71
N LEU A 190 8.42 -12.06 -0.09
CA LEU A 190 9.59 -11.50 -0.75
C LEU A 190 10.80 -12.38 -0.48
N GLU A 191 11.52 -12.76 -1.53
CA GLU A 191 12.71 -13.61 -1.41
C GLU A 191 13.88 -13.08 -2.24
N SER A 192 15.06 -13.12 -1.65
CA SER A 192 16.30 -12.78 -2.32
C SER A 192 16.70 -13.91 -3.27
N ARG A 193 16.88 -13.61 -4.57
CA ARG A 193 17.24 -14.63 -5.56
C ARG A 193 18.70 -15.06 -5.45
N HIS A 194 19.55 -14.14 -5.00
CA HIS A 194 20.97 -14.36 -4.75
C HIS A 194 21.28 -14.07 -3.28
N GLY A 195 22.26 -14.78 -2.71
CA GLY A 195 22.70 -14.58 -1.32
C GLY A 195 23.70 -13.43 -1.16
N ASP A 196 23.64 -12.43 -2.04
CA ASP A 196 24.52 -11.26 -1.99
C ASP A 196 23.87 -10.11 -1.20
N VAL A 197 24.73 -9.25 -0.64
CA VAL A 197 24.32 -8.12 0.20
C VAL A 197 23.30 -7.22 -0.49
N TYR A 198 23.42 -7.06 -1.81
CA TYR A 198 22.57 -6.15 -2.56
C TYR A 198 21.18 -6.71 -2.79
N SER A 199 21.03 -8.00 -3.14
CA SER A 199 19.71 -8.62 -3.25
C SER A 199 19.00 -8.63 -1.90
N GLU A 200 19.72 -8.89 -0.81
CA GLU A 200 19.15 -8.87 0.54
C GLU A 200 18.71 -7.46 0.97
N ARG A 201 19.48 -6.42 0.64
CA ARG A 201 19.07 -5.02 0.86
C ARG A 201 17.87 -4.64 -0.01
N TRP A 202 17.83 -5.13 -1.25
CA TRP A 202 16.73 -4.87 -2.18
C TRP A 202 15.40 -5.44 -1.67
N VAL A 203 15.41 -6.68 -1.16
CA VAL A 203 14.26 -7.27 -0.47
C VAL A 203 13.82 -6.41 0.72
N GLY A 204 14.78 -5.89 1.51
CA GLY A 204 14.50 -4.95 2.59
C GLY A 204 13.77 -3.67 2.12
N GLN A 205 14.22 -3.09 1.01
CA GLN A 205 13.60 -1.90 0.42
C GLN A 205 12.18 -2.19 -0.10
N LEU A 206 11.99 -3.31 -0.81
CA LEU A 206 10.67 -3.75 -1.27
C LEU A 206 9.71 -4.03 -0.10
N THR A 207 10.22 -4.62 0.99
CA THR A 207 9.43 -4.86 2.20
C THR A 207 8.87 -3.54 2.75
N GLN A 208 9.73 -2.53 2.90
CA GLN A 208 9.30 -1.21 3.36
C GLN A 208 8.36 -0.51 2.37
N MET A 209 8.56 -0.70 1.07
CA MET A 209 7.70 -0.14 0.03
C MET A 209 6.26 -0.64 0.16
N TYR A 210 6.05 -1.94 0.33
CA TYR A 210 4.70 -2.51 0.49
C TYR A 210 4.06 -2.15 1.83
N VAL A 211 4.83 -2.07 2.91
CA VAL A 211 4.32 -1.59 4.21
C VAL A 211 3.85 -0.14 4.10
N LYS A 212 4.67 0.74 3.50
CA LYS A 212 4.29 2.14 3.26
C LYS A 212 3.08 2.26 2.33
N TRP A 213 2.97 1.40 1.33
CA TRP A 213 1.79 1.36 0.48
C TRP A 213 0.52 1.03 1.29
N ALA A 214 0.58 0.01 2.15
CA ALA A 214 -0.55 -0.32 3.03
C ALA A 214 -0.94 0.85 3.95
N GLU A 215 0.05 1.52 4.55
CA GLU A 215 -0.17 2.72 5.39
C GLU A 215 -0.84 3.85 4.58
N ARG A 216 -0.44 4.07 3.33
CA ARG A 216 -1.06 5.05 2.43
C ARG A 216 -2.49 4.68 2.05
N GLN A 217 -2.84 3.40 2.03
CA GLN A 217 -4.22 2.96 1.87
C GLN A 217 -5.06 3.13 3.14
N GLY A 218 -4.45 3.50 4.27
CA GLY A 218 -5.13 3.63 5.57
C GLY A 218 -5.20 2.34 6.36
N HIS A 219 -4.39 1.33 6.00
CA HIS A 219 -4.38 0.01 6.61
C HIS A 219 -3.01 -0.35 7.19
N ALA A 220 -2.97 -1.27 8.15
CA ALA A 220 -1.72 -1.74 8.74
C ALA A 220 -1.09 -2.82 7.85
N GLY A 221 0.17 -2.61 7.43
CA GLY A 221 0.97 -3.64 6.77
C GLY A 221 1.73 -4.48 7.78
N ARG A 222 1.19 -5.65 8.16
CA ARG A 222 1.81 -6.50 9.20
C ARG A 222 2.91 -7.35 8.61
N ILE A 223 4.15 -7.13 9.06
CA ILE A 223 5.27 -8.04 8.78
C ILE A 223 5.14 -9.23 9.74
N VAL A 224 4.83 -10.41 9.21
CA VAL A 224 4.60 -11.62 10.00
C VAL A 224 5.86 -12.45 10.12
N GLU A 225 6.69 -12.45 9.08
CA GLU A 225 7.92 -13.23 9.04
C GLU A 225 9.05 -12.38 8.47
N LYS A 226 10.23 -12.49 9.08
CA LYS A 226 11.45 -11.88 8.58
C LYS A 226 12.64 -12.80 8.82
N CYS A 227 13.45 -12.97 7.80
CA CYS A 227 14.72 -13.68 7.85
C CYS A 227 15.84 -12.66 7.62
N PRO A 228 16.43 -12.09 8.67
CA PRO A 228 17.55 -11.16 8.53
C PRO A 228 18.79 -11.89 8.00
N SER A 229 19.60 -11.19 7.21
CA SER A 229 20.89 -11.70 6.77
C SER A 229 22.03 -11.12 7.60
N ASN A 230 23.16 -11.84 7.62
CA ASN A 230 24.38 -11.40 8.30
C ASN A 230 25.00 -10.14 7.68
N ASN A 231 24.64 -9.82 6.44
CA ASN A 231 25.17 -8.68 5.69
C ASN A 231 24.34 -7.39 5.86
N GLY A 232 23.33 -7.39 6.73
CA GLY A 232 22.50 -6.22 7.03
C GLY A 232 21.31 -6.00 6.09
N GLY A 233 20.82 -7.06 5.43
CA GLY A 233 19.59 -7.06 4.62
C GLY A 233 18.57 -8.11 5.10
N LEU A 234 17.60 -8.43 4.25
CA LEU A 234 16.62 -9.50 4.47
C LEU A 234 16.76 -10.58 3.39
N ARG A 235 16.93 -11.84 3.79
CA ARG A 235 16.90 -12.98 2.85
C ARG A 235 15.48 -13.26 2.39
N SER A 236 14.52 -13.17 3.31
CA SER A 236 13.09 -13.24 3.01
C SER A 236 12.25 -12.45 4.00
N ALA A 237 11.07 -12.02 3.56
CA ALA A 237 10.07 -11.36 4.39
C ALA A 237 8.66 -11.72 3.92
N THR A 238 7.73 -11.90 4.86
CA THR A 238 6.32 -12.16 4.57
C THR A 238 5.47 -11.06 5.22
N ILE A 239 4.63 -10.41 4.40
CA ILE A 239 3.72 -9.34 4.80
C ILE A 239 2.29 -9.84 4.63
N GLU A 240 1.47 -9.70 5.66
CA GLU A 240 0.03 -9.99 5.62
C GLU A 240 -0.75 -8.68 5.65
N LEU A 241 -1.63 -8.51 4.67
CA LEU A 241 -2.51 -7.37 4.48
C LEU A 241 -3.97 -7.85 4.65
N GLU A 242 -4.49 -7.63 5.85
CA GLU A 242 -5.83 -8.09 6.26
C GLU A 242 -6.89 -7.02 5.95
N PHE A 243 -7.02 -6.63 4.68
CA PHE A 243 -8.08 -5.71 4.24
C PHE A 243 -8.62 -6.08 2.87
N ARG A 244 -9.86 -5.67 2.61
CA ARG A 244 -10.61 -6.00 1.40
C ARG A 244 -9.93 -5.42 0.16
N PHE A 245 -9.97 -6.19 -0.94
CA PHE A 245 -9.36 -5.84 -2.22
C PHE A 245 -7.82 -5.82 -2.26
N ALA A 246 -7.14 -6.11 -1.15
CA ALA A 246 -5.68 -6.09 -1.12
C ALA A 246 -5.06 -7.02 -2.18
N TYR A 247 -5.60 -8.23 -2.36
CA TYR A 247 -5.11 -9.15 -3.39
C TYR A 247 -5.38 -8.62 -4.80
N GLY A 248 -6.59 -8.12 -5.08
CA GLY A 248 -6.93 -7.58 -6.39
C GLY A 248 -6.03 -6.41 -6.81
N TYR A 249 -5.67 -5.53 -5.87
CA TYR A 249 -4.73 -4.44 -6.14
C TYR A 249 -3.30 -4.93 -6.40
N LEU A 250 -2.83 -5.92 -5.64
CA LEU A 250 -1.44 -6.36 -5.70
C LEU A 250 -1.19 -7.57 -6.59
N SER A 251 -2.22 -8.15 -7.22
CA SER A 251 -2.06 -9.32 -8.11
C SER A 251 -1.07 -9.06 -9.25
N GLY A 252 -0.98 -7.81 -9.70
CA GLY A 252 -0.03 -7.36 -10.72
C GLY A 252 1.43 -7.37 -10.28
N GLU A 253 1.71 -7.38 -8.98
CA GLU A 253 3.05 -7.30 -8.41
C GLU A 253 3.82 -8.62 -8.49
N ARG A 254 3.11 -9.74 -8.63
CA ARG A 254 3.70 -11.08 -8.61
C ARG A 254 4.69 -11.28 -9.75
N GLY A 255 5.91 -11.67 -9.42
CA GLY A 255 7.01 -11.95 -10.33
C GLY A 255 8.33 -11.36 -9.82
N VAL A 256 9.26 -11.12 -10.73
CA VAL A 256 10.61 -10.66 -10.38
C VAL A 256 10.72 -9.14 -10.50
N HIS A 257 11.25 -8.51 -9.45
CA HIS A 257 11.54 -7.08 -9.38
C HIS A 257 13.05 -6.87 -9.44
N THR A 258 13.49 -6.21 -10.50
CA THR A 258 14.92 -5.99 -10.78
C THR A 258 15.28 -4.54 -10.51
N VAL A 259 16.33 -4.31 -9.72
CA VAL A 259 16.94 -2.99 -9.57
C VAL A 259 18.26 -2.93 -10.34
N ILE A 260 18.41 -1.90 -11.17
CA ILE A 260 19.61 -1.61 -11.94
C ILE A 260 20.36 -0.50 -11.22
N ARG A 261 21.58 -0.84 -10.78
CA ARG A 261 22.47 0.06 -10.02
C ARG A 261 23.86 0.11 -10.64
N THR A 262 24.62 1.15 -10.32
CA THR A 262 26.03 1.22 -10.69
C THR A 262 26.85 0.31 -9.76
N SER A 263 27.74 -0.49 -10.33
CA SER A 263 28.68 -1.33 -9.59
C SER A 263 29.59 -0.48 -8.70
N GLU A 264 29.74 -0.85 -7.43
CA GLU A 264 30.67 -0.18 -6.49
C GLU A 264 32.14 -0.47 -6.83
N ASN A 265 32.42 -1.62 -7.47
CA ASN A 265 33.80 -2.05 -7.73
C ASN A 265 34.41 -1.37 -8.97
N ASN A 266 33.61 -1.18 -10.02
CA ASN A 266 34.10 -0.67 -11.30
C ASN A 266 33.51 0.67 -11.74
N GLY A 267 32.47 1.21 -11.07
CA GLY A 267 31.89 2.55 -11.27
C GLY A 267 31.27 2.84 -12.66
N VAL A 268 31.58 2.02 -13.66
CA VAL A 268 31.20 2.17 -15.07
C VAL A 268 30.13 1.13 -15.46
N HIS A 269 30.18 -0.07 -14.86
CA HIS A 269 29.25 -1.14 -15.19
C HIS A 269 27.97 -1.06 -14.38
N LEU A 270 26.84 -1.30 -15.05
CA LEU A 270 25.54 -1.46 -14.42
C LEU A 270 25.36 -2.93 -14.00
N GLU A 271 24.95 -3.12 -12.76
CA GLU A 271 24.61 -4.42 -12.19
C GLU A 271 23.10 -4.49 -11.96
N ALA A 272 22.51 -5.64 -12.29
CA ALA A 272 21.11 -5.94 -12.05
C ALA A 272 21.00 -6.85 -10.82
N THR A 273 20.19 -6.44 -9.86
CA THR A 273 19.91 -7.17 -8.63
C THR A 273 18.43 -7.57 -8.65
N LEU A 274 18.12 -8.84 -8.37
CA LEU A 274 16.78 -9.40 -8.54
C LEU A 274 16.18 -9.87 -7.22
N ALA A 275 14.92 -9.52 -6.97
CA ALA A 275 14.11 -10.06 -5.88
C ALA A 275 12.84 -10.73 -6.43
N SER A 276 12.47 -11.86 -5.84
CA SER A 276 11.21 -12.53 -6.13
C SER A 276 10.10 -11.95 -5.25
N VAL A 277 8.98 -11.60 -5.87
CA VAL A 277 7.76 -11.13 -5.20
C VAL A 277 6.64 -12.10 -5.53
N ASP A 278 6.16 -12.81 -4.53
CA ASP A 278 4.99 -13.67 -4.67
C ASP A 278 3.81 -13.05 -3.93
N VAL A 279 2.64 -13.03 -4.57
CA VAL A 279 1.42 -12.44 -4.03
C VAL A 279 0.30 -13.46 -4.13
N ILE A 280 -0.30 -13.78 -2.98
CA ILE A 280 -1.40 -14.75 -2.87
C ILE A 280 -2.55 -14.17 -2.06
N PRO A 281 -3.79 -14.65 -2.29
CA PRO A 281 -4.91 -14.24 -1.46
C PRO A 281 -4.74 -14.77 -0.04
N LEU A 282 -4.97 -13.90 0.92
CA LEU A 282 -5.06 -14.22 2.34
C LEU A 282 -6.54 -14.39 2.69
N PHE A 283 -6.95 -15.63 2.92
CA PHE A 283 -8.30 -15.94 3.37
C PHE A 283 -8.40 -15.75 4.88
N ILE A 284 -9.11 -14.70 5.30
CA ILE A 284 -9.21 -14.28 6.71
C ILE A 284 -10.30 -15.07 7.45
N GLU A 285 -11.39 -15.39 6.76
CA GLU A 285 -12.62 -15.93 7.36
C GLU A 285 -12.81 -17.44 7.11
N SER A 286 -12.60 -17.89 5.86
CA SER A 286 -12.81 -19.28 5.45
C SER A 286 -11.55 -19.89 4.85
N SER A 287 -11.25 -21.14 5.20
CA SER A 287 -10.12 -21.84 4.57
C SER A 287 -10.43 -22.12 3.09
N PRO A 288 -9.44 -22.01 2.18
CA PRO A 288 -9.66 -22.34 0.77
C PRO A 288 -10.18 -23.77 0.61
N GLU A 289 -11.27 -23.93 -0.15
CA GLU A 289 -11.88 -25.21 -0.54
C GLU A 289 -11.00 -25.94 -1.57
N LEU A 290 -9.80 -26.32 -1.15
CA LEU A 290 -8.91 -27.16 -1.94
C LEU A 290 -8.53 -28.40 -1.14
N SER A 291 -8.96 -29.56 -1.63
CA SER A 291 -8.52 -30.86 -1.13
C SER A 291 -7.18 -31.21 -1.75
N ILE A 292 -6.19 -31.53 -0.92
CA ILE A 292 -4.87 -31.98 -1.32
C ILE A 292 -4.65 -33.33 -0.64
N ASP A 293 -4.15 -34.30 -1.39
CA ASP A 293 -3.83 -35.62 -0.87
C ASP A 293 -2.63 -35.50 0.10
N ASP A 294 -2.73 -36.07 1.31
CA ASP A 294 -1.66 -35.95 2.33
C ASP A 294 -0.33 -36.55 1.85
N GLU A 295 -0.38 -37.55 0.96
CA GLU A 295 0.79 -38.20 0.35
C GLU A 295 1.56 -37.26 -0.59
N ASP A 296 0.91 -36.24 -1.15
CA ASP A 296 1.52 -35.24 -2.05
C ASP A 296 2.20 -34.10 -1.27
N ILE A 297 2.10 -34.09 0.07
CA ILE A 297 2.60 -33.03 0.94
C ILE A 297 3.79 -33.51 1.75
N LEU A 298 4.94 -32.88 1.54
CA LEU A 298 6.13 -33.08 2.38
C LEU A 298 6.24 -31.95 3.40
N VAL A 299 6.16 -32.30 4.69
CA VAL A 299 6.35 -31.36 5.81
C VAL A 299 7.73 -31.57 6.42
N SER A 300 8.53 -30.50 6.46
CA SER A 300 9.85 -30.46 7.07
C SER A 300 9.94 -29.36 8.14
N TYR A 301 10.85 -29.53 9.10
CA TYR A 301 11.00 -28.63 10.25
C TYR A 301 12.40 -28.00 10.26
N PRO A 302 12.66 -26.99 9.41
CA PRO A 302 13.97 -26.36 9.35
C PRO A 302 14.27 -25.52 10.61
N SER A 303 15.54 -25.18 10.80
CA SER A 303 15.91 -24.14 11.77
C SER A 303 15.32 -22.78 11.34
N HIS A 304 15.02 -21.93 12.33
CA HIS A 304 14.48 -20.60 12.07
C HIS A 304 15.61 -19.68 11.62
N CYS A 305 15.80 -19.54 10.31
CA CYS A 305 16.99 -18.87 9.74
C CYS A 305 18.28 -19.61 10.15
N GLU A 306 19.36 -19.48 9.39
CA GLU A 306 20.56 -20.32 9.60
C GLU A 306 21.26 -20.08 10.96
N ASP A 307 20.94 -18.98 11.67
CA ASP A 307 21.70 -18.49 12.83
C ASP A 307 20.94 -18.46 14.19
N SER A 308 19.81 -19.14 14.37
CA SER A 308 19.15 -19.18 15.69
C SER A 308 19.69 -20.32 16.58
N PRO A 309 20.34 -20.05 17.74
CA PRO A 309 20.91 -21.08 18.61
C PRO A 309 19.87 -21.85 19.46
N ARG A 310 18.57 -21.72 19.16
CA ARG A 310 17.51 -22.38 19.95
C ARG A 310 17.28 -23.81 19.47
N ARG A 311 17.38 -24.77 20.40
CA ARG A 311 17.29 -26.23 20.18
C ARG A 311 15.93 -26.75 19.64
N THR A 312 14.93 -25.90 19.41
CA THR A 312 13.63 -26.32 18.85
C THR A 312 12.97 -25.11 18.18
N SER A 313 13.16 -24.96 16.87
CA SER A 313 12.45 -23.95 16.08
C SER A 313 10.98 -24.36 15.87
N PRO A 314 10.02 -23.42 15.94
CA PRO A 314 8.64 -23.67 15.55
C PRO A 314 8.42 -23.59 14.03
N ALA A 315 9.48 -23.35 13.25
CA ALA A 315 9.43 -23.19 11.81
C ALA A 315 8.94 -24.46 11.11
N VAL A 316 8.05 -24.28 10.14
CA VAL A 316 7.51 -25.35 9.31
C VAL A 316 7.72 -24.98 7.85
N HIS A 317 8.15 -25.96 7.07
CA HIS A 317 8.27 -25.88 5.64
C HIS A 317 7.40 -26.96 5.01
N VAL A 318 6.53 -26.56 4.10
CA VAL A 318 5.59 -27.45 3.42
C VAL A 318 5.88 -27.37 1.93
N GLN A 319 6.06 -28.54 1.32
CA GLN A 319 6.29 -28.68 -0.11
C GLN A 319 5.19 -29.56 -0.72
N HIS A 320 4.66 -29.14 -1.87
CA HIS A 320 3.75 -29.96 -2.67
C HIS A 320 4.54 -30.67 -3.78
N ILE A 321 4.76 -31.96 -3.59
CA ILE A 321 5.67 -32.80 -4.38
C ILE A 321 5.40 -32.74 -5.90
N PRO A 322 4.16 -32.87 -6.41
CA PRO A 322 3.93 -32.92 -7.85
C PRO A 322 4.14 -31.56 -8.53
N THR A 323 3.83 -30.45 -7.85
CA THR A 323 4.05 -29.09 -8.41
C THR A 323 5.42 -28.50 -8.10
N GLY A 324 6.12 -29.03 -7.09
CA GLY A 324 7.37 -28.47 -6.58
C GLY A 324 7.21 -27.14 -5.82
N LEU A 325 5.98 -26.71 -5.51
CA LEU A 325 5.75 -25.50 -4.73
C LEU A 325 6.18 -25.66 -3.28
N GLU A 326 6.81 -24.62 -2.76
CA GLU A 326 7.34 -24.57 -1.41
C GLU A 326 6.77 -23.35 -0.68
N VAL A 327 6.41 -23.56 0.59
CA VAL A 327 5.92 -22.51 1.47
C VAL A 327 6.53 -22.69 2.86
N ARG A 328 7.02 -21.60 3.42
CA ARG A 328 7.55 -21.56 4.79
C ARG A 328 6.59 -20.78 5.67
N SER A 329 6.49 -21.19 6.94
CA SER A 329 5.88 -20.37 7.97
C SER A 329 6.65 -20.44 9.28
N THR A 330 6.94 -19.26 9.82
CA THR A 330 7.74 -19.06 11.04
C THR A 330 7.13 -18.07 12.01
N GLY A 331 6.02 -17.43 11.65
CA GLY A 331 5.46 -16.31 12.40
C GLY A 331 4.89 -16.69 13.78
N GLU A 332 4.45 -17.94 13.95
CA GLU A 332 3.81 -18.37 15.20
C GLU A 332 4.75 -19.10 16.15
N ARG A 333 4.41 -19.07 17.44
CA ARG A 333 5.14 -19.78 18.50
C ARG A 333 4.94 -21.30 18.44
N SER A 334 3.81 -21.76 17.90
CA SER A 334 3.45 -23.18 17.82
C SER A 334 3.73 -23.76 16.44
N ARG A 335 4.37 -24.94 16.41
CA ARG A 335 4.57 -25.71 15.17
C ARG A 335 3.26 -26.06 14.49
N PHE A 336 2.24 -26.42 15.26
CA PHE A 336 0.92 -26.75 14.72
C PHE A 336 0.31 -25.53 14.01
N ALA A 337 0.36 -24.36 14.64
CA ALA A 337 -0.16 -23.13 14.05
C ALA A 337 0.60 -22.75 12.76
N ASN A 338 1.94 -22.85 12.76
CA ASN A 338 2.74 -22.63 11.55
C ASN A 338 2.44 -23.66 10.44
N LYS A 339 2.19 -24.93 10.79
CA LYS A 339 1.78 -25.96 9.82
C LYS A 339 0.45 -25.59 9.15
N VAL A 340 -0.56 -25.20 9.93
CA VAL A 340 -1.86 -24.77 9.40
C VAL A 340 -1.72 -23.54 8.50
N LYS A 341 -0.96 -22.52 8.93
CA LYS A 341 -0.71 -21.33 8.10
C LYS A 341 0.02 -21.66 6.81
N ALA A 342 1.07 -22.48 6.86
CA ALA A 342 1.81 -22.89 5.67
C ALA A 342 0.93 -23.68 4.69
N LEU A 343 0.07 -24.58 5.19
CA LEU A 343 -0.91 -25.30 4.37
C LEU A 343 -1.92 -24.36 3.71
N ASN A 344 -2.46 -23.38 4.44
CA ASN A 344 -3.40 -22.41 3.90
C ASN A 344 -2.75 -21.55 2.79
N ARG A 345 -1.51 -21.09 3.01
CA ARG A 345 -0.74 -20.35 2.00
C ARG A 345 -0.41 -21.24 0.78
N LEU A 346 -0.10 -22.51 0.97
CA LEU A 346 0.12 -23.46 -0.12
C LEU A 346 -1.14 -23.67 -0.96
N LYS A 347 -2.29 -23.87 -0.31
CA LYS A 347 -3.59 -23.96 -0.98
C LYS A 347 -3.89 -22.69 -1.77
N ALA A 348 -3.65 -21.52 -1.19
CA ALA A 348 -3.82 -20.24 -1.88
C ALA A 348 -2.93 -20.14 -3.13
N LYS A 349 -1.63 -20.51 -3.04
CA LYS A 349 -0.74 -20.56 -4.21
C LYS A 349 -1.27 -21.47 -5.31
N LEU A 350 -1.73 -22.67 -4.95
CA LEU A 350 -2.26 -23.64 -5.91
C LEU A 350 -3.53 -23.13 -6.59
N LEU A 351 -4.45 -22.51 -5.86
CA LEU A 351 -5.67 -21.92 -6.41
C LEU A 351 -5.36 -20.80 -7.41
N VAL A 352 -4.39 -19.94 -7.10
CA VAL A 352 -3.97 -18.88 -8.02
C VAL A 352 -3.38 -19.48 -9.30
N LEU A 353 -2.52 -20.50 -9.19
CA LEU A 353 -1.95 -21.16 -10.37
C LEU A 353 -2.99 -21.87 -11.23
N LEU A 354 -3.98 -22.55 -10.62
CA LEU A 354 -5.09 -23.16 -11.34
C LEU A 354 -5.84 -22.11 -12.16
N MET A 355 -6.13 -20.97 -11.54
CA MET A 355 -6.81 -19.85 -12.20
C MET A 355 -5.97 -19.28 -13.34
N ASP A 356 -4.67 -19.03 -13.14
CA ASP A 356 -3.79 -18.47 -14.17
C ASP A 356 -3.66 -19.39 -15.39
N GLN A 357 -3.66 -20.70 -15.16
CA GLN A 357 -3.50 -21.71 -16.20
C GLN A 357 -4.84 -22.19 -16.80
N GLY A 358 -5.98 -21.74 -16.26
CA GLY A 358 -7.30 -22.18 -16.67
C GLY A 358 -7.54 -23.68 -16.41
N LEU A 359 -6.88 -24.25 -15.41
CA LEU A 359 -6.92 -25.67 -15.10
C LEU A 359 -7.99 -25.99 -14.05
N SER A 360 -8.62 -27.15 -14.20
CA SER A 360 -9.65 -27.63 -13.27
C SER A 360 -9.09 -28.45 -12.11
N SER A 361 -7.85 -28.96 -12.21
CA SER A 361 -7.28 -29.85 -11.20
C SER A 361 -5.80 -29.59 -10.91
N VAL A 362 -5.41 -29.70 -9.64
CA VAL A 362 -4.02 -29.49 -9.19
C VAL A 362 -3.04 -30.45 -9.87
N LYS A 363 -3.49 -31.66 -10.21
CA LYS A 363 -2.66 -32.70 -10.84
C LYS A 363 -2.23 -32.34 -12.26
N SER A 364 -2.93 -31.41 -12.91
CA SER A 364 -2.58 -30.91 -14.25
C SER A 364 -1.54 -29.78 -14.24
N ILE A 365 -1.14 -29.27 -13.07
CA ILE A 365 -0.11 -28.23 -12.96
C ILE A 365 1.26 -28.86 -13.18
N GLU A 366 1.91 -28.49 -14.30
CA GLU A 366 3.29 -28.90 -14.57
C GLU A 366 4.31 -28.03 -13.82
N LYS A 367 5.37 -28.66 -13.30
CA LYS A 367 6.48 -27.95 -12.61
C LYS A 367 7.12 -26.86 -13.48
N GLY A 368 7.19 -27.09 -14.80
CA GLY A 368 7.74 -26.11 -15.74
C GLY A 368 6.94 -24.81 -15.79
N ALA A 369 5.61 -24.91 -15.77
CA ALA A 369 4.72 -23.76 -15.77
C ALA A 369 4.85 -22.93 -14.48
N VAL A 370 5.03 -23.58 -13.32
CA VAL A 370 5.27 -22.91 -12.04
C VAL A 370 6.56 -22.08 -12.08
N SER A 371 7.65 -22.68 -12.59
CA SER A 371 8.95 -22.00 -12.72
C SER A 371 8.89 -20.80 -13.67
N ALA A 372 8.13 -20.91 -14.77
CA ALA A 372 7.93 -19.83 -15.72
C ALA A 372 7.23 -18.61 -15.09
N VAL A 373 6.20 -18.84 -14.27
CA VAL A 373 5.48 -17.75 -13.57
C VAL A 373 6.38 -17.03 -12.57
N SER A 374 7.11 -17.79 -11.73
CA SER A 374 8.00 -17.20 -10.71
C SER A 374 9.26 -16.55 -11.28
N SER A 375 9.66 -16.88 -12.51
CA SER A 375 10.84 -16.28 -13.15
C SER A 375 10.52 -15.05 -14.01
N ARG A 376 9.24 -14.77 -14.28
CA ARG A 376 8.82 -13.66 -15.13
C ARG A 376 9.12 -12.31 -14.49
N GLU A 377 9.90 -11.50 -15.20
CA GLU A 377 10.21 -10.14 -14.79
C GLU A 377 8.98 -9.24 -14.91
N THR A 378 8.68 -8.54 -13.81
CA THR A 378 7.49 -7.68 -13.70
C THR A 378 7.88 -6.21 -13.68
N ARG A 379 8.91 -5.83 -12.92
CA ARG A 379 9.35 -4.43 -12.80
C ARG A 379 10.85 -4.25 -12.86
N LYS A 380 11.25 -3.15 -13.48
CA LYS A 380 12.63 -2.66 -13.52
C LYS A 380 12.71 -1.30 -12.85
N TYR A 381 13.61 -1.17 -11.87
CA TYR A 381 13.92 0.07 -11.16
C TYR A 381 15.32 0.52 -11.57
N ALA A 382 15.42 1.52 -12.45
CA ALA A 382 16.69 2.11 -12.83
C ALA A 382 17.05 3.26 -11.88
N LEU A 383 18.16 3.14 -11.15
CA LEU A 383 18.63 4.18 -10.22
C LEU A 383 19.58 5.19 -10.88
N ARG A 384 20.31 4.76 -11.92
CA ARG A 384 21.16 5.59 -12.79
C ARG A 384 21.23 4.96 -14.18
N PRO A 385 21.39 5.74 -15.26
CA PRO A 385 21.52 7.21 -15.32
C PRO A 385 20.16 7.95 -15.25
N SER A 386 19.08 7.34 -15.75
CA SER A 386 17.72 7.83 -15.59
C SER A 386 17.09 7.16 -14.37
N LYS A 387 16.59 7.98 -13.42
CA LYS A 387 15.74 7.48 -12.34
C LYS A 387 14.38 7.16 -12.95
N MET A 388 14.09 5.89 -13.17
CA MET A 388 12.83 5.46 -13.77
C MET A 388 12.41 4.09 -13.27
N VAL A 389 11.11 3.90 -13.09
CA VAL A 389 10.47 2.60 -12.88
C VAL A 389 9.74 2.22 -14.16
N HIS A 390 10.05 1.05 -14.70
CA HIS A 390 9.39 0.50 -15.87
C HIS A 390 8.64 -0.76 -15.47
N ASP A 391 7.32 -0.73 -15.62
CA ASP A 391 6.47 -1.91 -15.49
C ASP A 391 6.39 -2.64 -16.82
N LEU A 392 6.91 -3.86 -16.86
CA LEU A 392 6.98 -4.67 -18.07
C LEU A 392 5.64 -5.32 -18.41
N LYS A 393 4.69 -5.39 -17.46
CA LYS A 393 3.36 -5.95 -17.71
C LYS A 393 2.45 -4.92 -18.40
N SER A 394 2.43 -3.69 -17.89
CA SER A 394 1.58 -2.62 -18.42
C SER A 394 2.28 -1.72 -19.45
N GLY A 395 3.62 -1.73 -19.50
CA GLY A 395 4.42 -0.84 -20.33
C GLY A 395 4.57 0.58 -19.76
N VAL A 396 4.00 0.87 -18.58
CA VAL A 396 4.04 2.19 -17.96
C VAL A 396 5.44 2.49 -17.42
N GLN A 397 5.88 3.72 -17.66
CA GLN A 397 7.15 4.25 -17.18
C GLN A 397 6.91 5.44 -16.26
N LEU A 398 7.47 5.39 -15.04
CA LEU A 398 7.39 6.45 -14.05
C LEU A 398 8.78 7.04 -13.78
N PRO A 399 8.97 8.36 -13.86
CA PRO A 399 10.26 8.99 -13.58
C PRO A 399 10.57 9.10 -12.08
N ASP A 400 9.60 8.87 -11.20
CA ASP A 400 9.76 9.03 -9.75
C ASP A 400 10.01 7.70 -9.02
N VAL A 401 11.25 7.22 -9.04
CA VAL A 401 11.64 5.99 -8.33
C VAL A 401 11.47 6.12 -6.83
N ASN A 402 11.79 7.29 -6.26
CA ASN A 402 11.73 7.49 -4.82
C ASN A 402 10.27 7.51 -4.32
N GLY A 403 9.35 8.10 -5.09
CA GLY A 403 7.92 8.05 -4.80
C GLY A 403 7.39 6.62 -4.81
N VAL A 404 7.77 5.82 -5.81
CA VAL A 404 7.39 4.40 -5.90
C VAL A 404 7.92 3.61 -4.70
N LEU A 405 9.20 3.75 -4.36
CA LEU A 405 9.80 3.11 -3.17
C LEU A 405 9.20 3.60 -1.84
N ASN A 406 8.59 4.80 -1.83
CA ASN A 406 7.79 5.32 -0.72
C ASN A 406 6.31 4.93 -0.78
N GLY A 407 5.98 3.86 -1.52
CA GLY A 407 4.65 3.28 -1.57
C GLY A 407 3.67 3.96 -2.54
N ASN A 408 4.14 4.82 -3.47
CA ASN A 408 3.28 5.37 -4.52
C ASN A 408 3.10 4.37 -5.68
N LEU A 409 2.43 3.24 -5.41
CA LEU A 409 2.22 2.17 -6.38
C LEU A 409 0.93 2.34 -7.20
N ASP A 410 0.04 3.25 -6.80
CA ASP A 410 -1.30 3.42 -7.37
C ASP A 410 -1.31 3.56 -8.91
N PRO A 411 -0.39 4.33 -9.55
CA PRO A 411 -0.39 4.42 -11.01
C PRO A 411 -0.05 3.08 -11.70
N LEU A 412 0.84 2.28 -11.10
CA LEU A 412 1.24 0.97 -11.63
C LEU A 412 0.12 -0.06 -11.44
N ILE A 413 -0.54 -0.03 -10.27
CA ILE A 413 -1.68 -0.88 -9.96
C ILE A 413 -2.85 -0.59 -10.89
N ALA A 414 -3.21 0.70 -11.05
CA ALA A 414 -4.29 1.12 -11.94
C ALA A 414 -4.03 0.70 -13.39
N ALA A 415 -2.80 0.88 -13.88
CA ALA A 415 -2.41 0.46 -15.21
C ALA A 415 -2.54 -1.07 -15.41
N HIS A 416 -2.15 -1.85 -14.41
CA HIS A 416 -2.31 -3.30 -14.44
C HIS A 416 -3.79 -3.72 -14.47
N ILE A 417 -4.62 -3.17 -13.58
CA ILE A 417 -6.05 -3.48 -13.51
C ILE A 417 -6.73 -3.16 -14.84
N ASN A 418 -6.45 -1.99 -15.42
CA ASN A 418 -6.98 -1.61 -16.73
C ASN A 418 -6.52 -2.56 -17.84
N SER A 419 -5.24 -2.96 -17.85
CA SER A 419 -4.73 -3.90 -18.85
C SER A 419 -5.43 -5.27 -18.79
N ARG A 420 -5.75 -5.75 -17.58
CA ARG A 420 -6.46 -7.01 -17.35
C ARG A 420 -7.87 -6.99 -17.94
N GLN A 421 -8.56 -5.85 -17.90
CA GLN A 421 -9.90 -5.73 -18.47
C GLN A 421 -9.90 -5.77 -19.98
N THR A 422 -8.94 -5.07 -20.61
CA THR A 422 -8.81 -5.08 -22.07
C THR A 422 -8.59 -6.50 -22.60
N SER A 423 -7.81 -7.31 -21.88
CA SER A 423 -7.59 -8.73 -22.23
C SER A 423 -8.79 -9.64 -22.02
N ILE A 424 -9.78 -9.26 -21.20
CA ILE A 424 -11.01 -10.04 -20.98
C ILE A 424 -12.07 -9.72 -22.04
N CYS A 425 -12.01 -8.52 -22.65
CA CYS A 425 -12.93 -8.08 -23.69
C CYS A 425 -12.47 -8.45 -25.12
N GLN A 426 -11.25 -8.96 -25.29
CA GLN A 426 -10.72 -9.54 -26.53
C GLN A 426 -10.87 -11.05 -26.49
#